data_AF-A0A523SMT5-F1
#
_entry.id   AF-A0A523SMT5-F1
#
_cell.length_a   1.000
_cell.length_b   1.000
_cell.length_c   1.000
_cell.angle_alpha   90.00
_cell.angle_beta   90.00
_cell.angle_gamma   90.00
#
_symmetry.space_group_name_H-M   'P 1'
#
loop_
_entity.id
_entity.type
_entity.pdbx_description
1 polymer ?
#
loop_
_entity_poly.entity_id
_entity_poly.type
_entity_poly.pdbx_seq_one_letter_code
_entity_poly.pdbx_strand_id
1 'polypeptide(L)'
;MKKLAEISSSSKWMYVSFVLIAALIFGSSLFTYTYLNVQTQFSTLQTQLQDLQQQIDILNYVNQTGLMPWPKIYDQIKYSIVLIQTEIGLGSGFIYDYEGRIVTNYHVIEGANTIQVTFLDGNITDANRVGEDPYSDLAVIKVNPDITKLYPVVLGNSSELIVGEPVAAIGNPFGLSDTITAGIVSALGRDLEAPGHYRIVDIIQVDAAINPGNSGGPLVNLEGQVVGVNTAIIAEEDERTFLGVGFAIPSDTITREIDDLINFGTYKHPWVGIAGIDVNLAIAQYIGLEKPQGFLVIDVVPDSPAEDAGLRGGNQTVVIGGREIKIGGDVIVGIDGLNVRTLNDLVVYTERNKRPGDIVSLAIIRDGQEIIKSFTLGERPPPS
;
A
#
# COMPACT_ATOMS: atom_id res chain seq x y z
N MET A 1 -48.06 4.11 -96.90
CA MET A 1 -46.66 4.60 -96.82
C MET A 1 -46.04 4.14 -95.49
N LYS A 2 -44.86 3.51 -95.59
CA LYS A 2 -43.82 3.35 -94.56
C LYS A 2 -44.09 2.43 -93.33
N LYS A 3 -43.51 1.22 -93.45
CA LYS A 3 -42.56 0.59 -92.50
C LYS A 3 -42.79 0.92 -91.02
N LEU A 4 -43.46 0.01 -90.29
CA LEU A 4 -43.13 -0.22 -88.89
C LEU A 4 -42.56 -1.65 -88.78
N ALA A 5 -41.24 -1.64 -88.69
CA ALA A 5 -40.29 -2.72 -88.44
C ALA A 5 -40.87 -4.12 -88.15
N GLU A 6 -40.72 -5.03 -89.11
CA GLU A 6 -40.39 -6.41 -88.78
C GLU A 6 -39.08 -6.39 -88.00
N ILE A 7 -39.21 -6.44 -86.67
CA ILE A 7 -38.11 -6.83 -85.78
C ILE A 7 -37.75 -8.26 -86.21
N SER A 8 -36.70 -8.37 -87.02
CA SER A 8 -36.03 -9.63 -87.38
C SER A 8 -35.99 -10.54 -86.15
N SER A 9 -36.27 -11.84 -86.29
CA SER A 9 -36.25 -12.78 -85.15
C SER A 9 -34.96 -12.66 -84.32
N SER A 10 -33.85 -12.26 -84.96
CA SER A 10 -32.57 -11.92 -84.36
C SER A 10 -32.64 -10.86 -83.24
N SER A 11 -33.42 -9.78 -83.41
CA SER A 11 -33.50 -8.72 -82.38
C SER A 11 -34.37 -9.10 -81.18
N LYS A 12 -35.37 -9.98 -81.33
CA LYS A 12 -36.11 -10.53 -80.17
C LYS A 12 -35.21 -11.41 -79.29
N TRP A 13 -34.39 -12.26 -79.90
CA TRP A 13 -33.42 -13.10 -79.18
C TRP A 13 -32.30 -12.29 -78.53
N MET A 14 -31.88 -11.16 -79.13
CA MET A 14 -30.97 -10.22 -78.47
C MET A 14 -31.58 -9.60 -77.21
N TYR A 15 -32.83 -9.14 -77.24
CA TYR A 15 -33.50 -8.59 -76.05
C TYR A 15 -33.66 -9.63 -74.94
N VAL A 16 -34.10 -10.85 -75.28
CA VAL A 16 -34.22 -11.95 -74.31
C VAL A 16 -32.86 -12.29 -73.71
N SER A 17 -31.80 -12.35 -74.54
CA SER A 17 -30.44 -12.61 -74.06
C SER A 17 -29.94 -11.49 -73.13
N PHE A 18 -30.21 -10.23 -73.46
CA PHE A 18 -29.83 -9.09 -72.62
C PHE A 18 -30.54 -9.12 -71.26
N VAL A 19 -31.85 -9.41 -71.24
CA VAL A 19 -32.62 -9.53 -70.00
C VAL A 19 -32.12 -10.70 -69.15
N LEU A 20 -31.79 -11.84 -69.76
CA LEU A 20 -31.22 -12.99 -69.04
C LEU A 20 -29.84 -12.67 -68.46
N ILE A 21 -28.98 -11.98 -69.21
CA ILE A 21 -27.66 -11.54 -68.72
C ILE A 21 -27.82 -10.55 -67.57
N ALA A 22 -28.73 -9.57 -67.70
CA ALA A 22 -29.00 -8.60 -66.63
C ALA A 22 -29.55 -9.28 -65.37
N ALA A 23 -30.46 -10.25 -65.50
CA ALA A 23 -30.98 -11.04 -64.39
C ALA A 23 -29.89 -11.89 -63.72
N LEU A 24 -28.97 -12.48 -64.50
CA LEU A 24 -27.84 -13.24 -63.99
C LEU A 24 -26.84 -12.34 -63.23
N ILE A 25 -26.52 -11.16 -63.77
CA ILE A 25 -25.63 -10.19 -63.12
C ILE A 25 -26.26 -9.68 -61.82
N PHE A 26 -27.56 -9.36 -61.85
CA PHE A 26 -28.27 -8.91 -60.65
C PHE A 26 -28.35 -10.02 -59.59
N GLY A 27 -28.67 -11.24 -60.00
CA GLY A 27 -28.71 -12.42 -59.13
C GLY A 27 -27.35 -12.75 -58.51
N SER A 28 -26.26 -12.69 -59.30
CA SER A 28 -24.91 -12.93 -58.80
C SER A 28 -24.44 -11.80 -57.87
N SER A 29 -24.79 -10.55 -58.16
CA SER A 29 -24.48 -9.41 -57.30
C SER A 29 -25.21 -9.49 -55.97
N LEU A 30 -26.51 -9.83 -55.99
CA LEU A 30 -27.31 -10.03 -54.78
C LEU A 30 -26.78 -11.21 -53.95
N PHE A 31 -26.46 -12.33 -54.60
CA PHE A 31 -25.85 -13.49 -53.93
C PHE A 31 -24.49 -13.15 -53.33
N THR A 32 -23.64 -12.41 -54.04
CA THR A 32 -22.33 -11.99 -53.53
C THR A 32 -22.48 -11.07 -52.32
N TYR A 33 -23.41 -10.11 -52.38
CA TYR A 33 -23.70 -9.21 -51.28
C TYR A 33 -24.19 -9.97 -50.03
N THR A 34 -25.16 -10.88 -50.19
CA THR A 34 -25.66 -11.68 -49.06
C THR A 34 -24.59 -12.62 -48.52
N TYR A 35 -23.80 -13.25 -49.39
CA TYR A 35 -22.68 -14.11 -49.00
C TYR A 35 -21.63 -13.34 -48.19
N LEU A 36 -21.21 -12.16 -48.66
CA LEU A 36 -20.27 -11.31 -47.94
C LEU A 36 -20.83 -10.88 -46.58
N ASN A 37 -22.10 -10.49 -46.52
CA ASN A 37 -22.74 -10.09 -45.26
C ASN A 37 -22.80 -11.25 -44.25
N VAL A 38 -23.12 -12.47 -44.70
CA VAL A 38 -23.10 -13.67 -43.86
C VAL A 38 -21.69 -13.99 -43.38
N GLN A 39 -20.67 -13.89 -44.25
CA GLN A 39 -19.28 -14.10 -43.87
C GLN A 39 -18.83 -13.10 -42.80
N THR A 40 -19.21 -11.82 -42.92
CA THR A 40 -18.90 -10.80 -41.91
C THR A 40 -19.60 -11.05 -40.58
N GLN A 41 -20.86 -11.49 -40.60
CA GLN A 41 -21.56 -11.89 -39.37
C GLN A 41 -20.89 -13.10 -38.70
N PHE A 42 -20.49 -14.08 -39.51
CA PHE A 42 -19.81 -15.27 -39.01
C PHE A 42 -18.44 -14.95 -38.40
N SER A 43 -17.64 -14.09 -39.05
CA SER A 43 -16.36 -13.66 -38.50
C SER A 43 -16.54 -12.89 -37.19
N THR A 44 -17.55 -12.01 -37.11
CA THR A 44 -17.89 -11.28 -35.89
C THR A 44 -18.25 -12.24 -34.74
N LEU A 45 -19.06 -13.26 -35.04
CA LEU A 45 -19.46 -14.26 -34.05
C LEU A 45 -18.27 -15.10 -33.58
N GLN A 46 -17.36 -15.47 -34.48
CA GLN A 46 -16.12 -16.17 -34.11
C GLN A 46 -15.26 -15.33 -33.17
N THR A 47 -15.11 -14.03 -33.44
CA THR A 47 -14.39 -13.11 -32.55
C THR A 47 -15.04 -13.02 -31.16
N GLN A 48 -16.37 -12.90 -31.10
CA GLN A 48 -17.09 -12.88 -29.82
C GLN A 48 -16.93 -14.18 -29.02
N LEU A 49 -16.95 -15.34 -29.70
CA LEU A 49 -16.73 -16.63 -29.05
C LEU A 49 -15.30 -16.78 -28.53
N GLN A 50 -14.30 -16.27 -29.25
CA GLN A 50 -12.92 -16.25 -28.78
C GLN A 50 -12.75 -15.36 -27.55
N ASP A 51 -13.37 -14.18 -27.54
CA ASP A 51 -13.35 -13.28 -26.39
C ASP A 51 -14.01 -13.91 -25.16
N LEU A 52 -15.17 -14.54 -25.33
CA LEU A 52 -15.86 -15.30 -24.26
C LEU A 52 -15.00 -16.45 -23.74
N GLN A 53 -14.35 -17.20 -24.61
CA GLN A 53 -13.45 -18.29 -24.21
C GLN A 53 -12.27 -17.74 -23.39
N GLN A 54 -11.68 -16.63 -23.82
CA GLN A 54 -10.60 -15.98 -23.10
C GLN A 54 -11.05 -15.50 -21.71
N GLN A 55 -12.25 -14.92 -21.59
CA GLN A 55 -12.82 -14.54 -20.30
C GLN A 55 -13.02 -15.75 -19.38
N ILE A 56 -13.50 -16.87 -19.92
CA ILE A 56 -13.66 -18.13 -19.16
C ILE A 56 -12.30 -18.68 -18.71
N ASP A 57 -11.29 -18.64 -19.56
CA ASP A 57 -9.94 -19.12 -19.23
C ASP A 57 -9.31 -18.28 -18.10
N ILE A 58 -9.50 -16.96 -18.11
CA ILE A 58 -9.09 -16.07 -17.02
C ILE A 58 -9.84 -16.42 -15.72
N LEU A 59 -11.17 -16.60 -15.78
CA LEU A 59 -11.96 -16.99 -14.62
C LEU A 59 -11.54 -18.35 -14.05
N ASN A 60 -11.21 -19.31 -14.92
CA ASN A 60 -10.74 -20.62 -14.52
C ASN A 60 -9.35 -20.54 -13.87
N TYR A 61 -8.45 -19.72 -14.40
CA TYR A 61 -7.13 -19.47 -13.81
C TYR A 61 -7.26 -18.87 -12.41
N VAL A 62 -8.08 -17.84 -12.25
CA VAL A 62 -8.39 -17.19 -10.95
C VAL A 62 -8.98 -18.20 -9.95
N ASN A 63 -9.88 -19.08 -10.39
CA ASN A 63 -10.48 -20.11 -9.54
C ASN A 63 -9.48 -21.19 -9.12
N GLN A 64 -8.48 -21.50 -9.94
CA GLN A 64 -7.43 -22.48 -9.62
C GLN A 64 -6.37 -21.93 -8.68
N THR A 65 -6.06 -20.63 -8.75
CA THR A 65 -5.10 -19.97 -7.86
C THR A 65 -5.68 -19.59 -6.50
N GLY A 66 -7.01 -19.61 -6.34
CA GLY A 66 -7.68 -19.18 -5.11
C GLY A 66 -7.75 -17.65 -4.96
N LEU A 67 -7.24 -16.90 -5.94
CA LEU A 67 -7.31 -15.44 -5.97
C LEU A 67 -8.74 -15.00 -6.22
N MET A 68 -9.19 -13.95 -5.54
CA MET A 68 -10.54 -13.44 -5.69
C MET A 68 -10.57 -12.17 -6.56
N PRO A 69 -11.56 -12.02 -7.45
CA PRO A 69 -11.82 -10.74 -8.10
C PRO A 69 -12.18 -9.67 -7.05
N TRP A 70 -11.78 -8.41 -7.29
CA TRP A 70 -12.05 -7.29 -6.37
C TRP A 70 -13.52 -7.18 -5.90
N PRO A 71 -14.55 -7.39 -6.74
CA PRO A 71 -15.94 -7.36 -6.27
C PRO A 71 -16.22 -8.41 -5.18
N LYS A 72 -15.63 -9.61 -5.29
CA LYS A 72 -15.79 -10.65 -4.26
C LYS A 72 -15.05 -10.29 -2.98
N ILE A 73 -13.83 -9.76 -3.08
CA ILE A 73 -13.04 -9.32 -1.93
C ILE A 73 -13.78 -8.21 -1.18
N TYR A 74 -14.28 -7.22 -1.92
CA TYR A 74 -15.10 -6.15 -1.37
C TYR A 74 -16.36 -6.71 -0.68
N ASP A 75 -17.11 -7.60 -1.33
CA ASP A 75 -18.30 -8.23 -0.75
C ASP A 75 -18.00 -9.03 0.53
N GLN A 76 -16.82 -9.65 0.61
CA GLN A 76 -16.35 -10.38 1.79
C GLN A 76 -16.05 -9.44 2.96
N ILE A 77 -15.37 -8.32 2.70
CA ILE A 77 -14.81 -7.48 3.78
C ILE A 77 -15.66 -6.26 4.15
N LYS A 78 -16.58 -5.80 3.29
CA LYS A 78 -17.33 -4.54 3.50
C LYS A 78 -18.03 -4.41 4.86
N TYR A 79 -18.52 -5.51 5.44
CA TYR A 79 -19.15 -5.49 6.78
C TYR A 79 -18.15 -5.42 7.95
N SER A 80 -16.87 -5.58 7.66
CA SER A 80 -15.76 -5.50 8.61
C SER A 80 -15.24 -4.07 8.75
N ILE A 81 -15.61 -3.17 7.83
CA ILE A 81 -15.07 -1.82 7.74
C ILE A 81 -16.06 -0.86 8.39
N VAL A 82 -15.51 0.12 9.10
CA VAL A 82 -16.29 1.14 9.79
C VAL A 82 -15.80 2.53 9.45
N LEU A 83 -16.72 3.49 9.43
CA LEU A 83 -16.39 4.91 9.43
C LEU A 83 -16.14 5.35 10.86
N ILE A 84 -15.04 6.06 11.07
CA ILE A 84 -14.69 6.69 12.34
C ILE A 84 -14.83 8.20 12.18
N GLN A 85 -15.61 8.80 13.06
CA GLN A 85 -15.83 10.24 13.11
C GLN A 85 -15.45 10.76 14.48
N THR A 86 -14.66 11.83 14.47
CA THR A 86 -14.26 12.58 15.66
C THR A 86 -14.61 14.05 15.45
N GLU A 87 -14.43 14.88 16.48
CA GLU A 87 -14.60 16.33 16.33
C GLU A 87 -13.55 16.99 15.42
N ILE A 88 -12.44 16.29 15.13
CA ILE A 88 -11.32 16.79 14.34
C ILE A 88 -11.32 16.28 12.90
N GLY A 89 -11.98 15.16 12.60
CA GLY A 89 -11.93 14.58 11.26
C GLY A 89 -12.70 13.27 11.06
N LEU A 90 -12.47 12.68 9.90
CA LEU A 90 -13.04 11.41 9.47
C LEU A 90 -11.91 10.45 9.08
N GLY A 91 -12.07 9.20 9.43
CA GLY A 91 -11.20 8.10 9.05
C GLY A 91 -11.98 6.80 8.90
N SER A 92 -11.26 5.72 8.70
CA SER A 92 -11.80 4.37 8.66
C SER A 92 -11.18 3.52 9.76
N GLY A 93 -11.82 2.40 10.05
CA GLY A 93 -11.23 1.33 10.83
C GLY A 93 -11.73 0.00 10.32
N PHE A 94 -11.23 -1.09 10.89
CA PHE A 94 -11.78 -2.41 10.66
C PHE A 94 -11.90 -3.22 11.95
N ILE A 95 -12.95 -4.03 12.02
CA ILE A 95 -13.26 -4.90 13.15
C ILE A 95 -12.16 -5.95 13.25
N TYR A 96 -11.48 -5.98 14.38
CA TYR A 96 -10.38 -6.89 14.68
C TYR A 96 -10.88 -8.19 15.30
N ASP A 97 -11.87 -8.11 16.20
CA ASP A 97 -12.41 -9.28 16.90
C ASP A 97 -13.91 -9.16 17.24
N TYR A 98 -14.46 -10.26 17.76
CA TYR A 98 -15.86 -10.34 18.21
C TYR A 98 -16.09 -9.63 19.56
N GLU A 99 -15.06 -9.12 20.23
CA GLU A 99 -15.18 -8.35 21.47
C GLU A 99 -15.41 -6.85 21.21
N GLY A 100 -15.57 -6.47 19.93
CA GLY A 100 -15.82 -5.10 19.50
C GLY A 100 -14.56 -4.26 19.39
N ARG A 101 -13.36 -4.87 19.30
CA ARG A 101 -12.13 -4.11 19.05
C ARG A 101 -12.02 -3.76 17.57
N ILE A 102 -11.63 -2.52 17.29
CA ILE A 102 -11.44 -1.98 15.95
C ILE A 102 -10.03 -1.40 15.87
N VAL A 103 -9.31 -1.75 14.81
CA VAL A 103 -8.00 -1.16 14.48
C VAL A 103 -8.22 0.04 13.57
N THR A 104 -7.48 1.12 13.82
CA THR A 104 -7.43 2.34 13.01
C THR A 104 -6.06 3.00 13.14
N ASN A 105 -5.87 4.17 12.54
CA ASN A 105 -4.68 4.97 12.75
C ASN A 105 -4.74 5.81 14.03
N TYR A 106 -3.59 6.05 14.65
CA TYR A 106 -3.47 6.98 15.77
C TYR A 106 -3.93 8.39 15.38
N HIS A 107 -3.47 8.92 14.24
CA HIS A 107 -3.81 10.28 13.81
C HIS A 107 -5.32 10.50 13.55
N VAL A 108 -6.10 9.43 13.31
CA VAL A 108 -7.56 9.53 13.12
C VAL A 108 -8.26 9.88 14.43
N ILE A 109 -7.70 9.45 15.56
CA ILE A 109 -8.27 9.62 16.89
C ILE A 109 -7.42 10.50 17.81
N GLU A 110 -6.27 10.99 17.37
CA GLU A 110 -5.35 11.81 18.17
C GLU A 110 -6.06 13.04 18.76
N GLY A 111 -5.99 13.23 20.08
CA GLY A 111 -6.63 14.38 20.75
C GLY A 111 -8.16 14.40 20.73
N ALA A 112 -8.82 13.38 20.15
CA ALA A 112 -10.27 13.28 20.11
C ALA A 112 -10.85 12.92 21.49
N ASN A 113 -11.85 13.70 21.91
CA ASN A 113 -12.64 13.49 23.11
C ASN A 113 -13.80 12.53 22.86
N THR A 114 -14.36 12.54 21.64
CA THR A 114 -15.47 11.65 21.26
C THR A 114 -15.09 10.92 19.98
N ILE A 115 -15.23 9.60 20.01
CA ILE A 115 -14.99 8.73 18.86
C ILE A 115 -16.30 8.05 18.54
N GLN A 116 -16.87 8.36 17.39
CA GLN A 116 -18.09 7.75 16.89
C GLN A 116 -17.76 6.77 15.78
N VAL A 117 -18.35 5.58 15.83
CA VAL A 117 -18.19 4.52 14.85
C VAL A 117 -19.52 4.30 14.15
N THR A 118 -19.50 4.33 12.82
CA THR A 118 -20.65 4.01 11.96
C THR A 118 -20.37 2.74 11.17
N PHE A 119 -21.24 1.75 11.32
CA PHE A 119 -21.18 0.48 10.61
C PHE A 119 -21.88 0.55 9.25
N LEU A 120 -21.59 -0.41 8.37
CA LEU A 120 -22.20 -0.51 7.04
C LEU A 120 -23.74 -0.61 7.07
N ASP A 121 -24.32 -1.19 8.10
CA ASP A 121 -25.79 -1.29 8.26
C ASP A 121 -26.44 0.02 8.76
N GLY A 122 -25.65 1.06 9.01
CA GLY A 122 -26.09 2.36 9.48
C GLY A 122 -26.19 2.47 11.00
N ASN A 123 -25.87 1.43 11.77
CA ASN A 123 -25.78 1.55 13.21
C ASN A 123 -24.61 2.46 13.61
N ILE A 124 -24.84 3.29 14.61
CA ILE A 124 -23.88 4.28 15.10
C ILE A 124 -23.71 4.11 16.61
N THR A 125 -22.48 4.11 17.09
CA THR A 125 -22.16 4.00 18.51
C THR A 125 -20.92 4.80 18.85
N ASP A 126 -20.82 5.23 20.11
CA ASP A 126 -19.56 5.73 20.65
C ASP A 126 -18.58 4.57 20.86
N ALA A 127 -17.29 4.87 20.74
CA ALA A 127 -16.18 3.98 21.00
C ALA A 127 -15.26 4.54 22.09
N ASN A 128 -14.70 3.65 22.89
CA ASN A 128 -13.68 3.99 23.88
C ASN A 128 -12.29 3.70 23.33
N ARG A 129 -11.32 4.55 23.65
CA ARG A 129 -9.90 4.28 23.37
C ARG A 129 -9.43 3.10 24.22
N VAL A 130 -8.74 2.14 23.59
CA VAL A 130 -8.14 0.98 24.27
C VAL A 130 -6.63 1.19 24.41
N GLY A 131 -5.97 1.49 23.30
CA GLY A 131 -4.54 1.76 23.26
C GLY A 131 -4.12 2.43 21.97
N GLU A 132 -2.95 3.07 22.00
CA GLU A 132 -2.40 3.80 20.88
C GLU A 132 -0.88 3.75 20.85
N ASP A 133 -0.34 3.81 19.64
CA ASP A 133 1.08 3.95 19.37
C ASP A 133 1.31 5.05 18.31
N PRO A 134 1.82 6.23 18.74
CA PRO A 134 2.20 7.29 17.83
C PRO A 134 3.34 6.92 16.86
N TYR A 135 4.24 5.98 17.20
CA TYR A 135 5.40 5.68 16.35
C TYR A 135 5.08 4.78 15.17
N SER A 136 4.11 3.86 15.33
CA SER A 136 3.57 3.07 14.23
C SER A 136 2.34 3.71 13.57
N ASP A 137 1.77 4.76 14.16
CA ASP A 137 0.48 5.35 13.78
C ASP A 137 -0.68 4.35 13.87
N LEU A 138 -0.67 3.47 14.89
CA LEU A 138 -1.73 2.51 15.16
C LEU A 138 -2.54 2.88 16.41
N ALA A 139 -3.83 2.57 16.36
CA ALA A 139 -4.69 2.65 17.52
C ALA A 139 -5.75 1.55 17.54
N VAL A 140 -6.17 1.21 18.76
CA VAL A 140 -7.26 0.28 19.04
C VAL A 140 -8.36 1.03 19.78
N ILE A 141 -9.57 0.96 19.24
CA ILE A 141 -10.78 1.45 19.90
C ILE A 141 -11.74 0.29 20.15
N LYS A 142 -12.68 0.47 21.08
CA LYS A 142 -13.66 -0.55 21.44
C LYS A 142 -15.09 -0.01 21.45
N VAL A 143 -15.97 -0.73 20.77
CA VAL A 143 -17.41 -0.50 20.76
C VAL A 143 -18.13 -1.60 21.55
N ASN A 144 -19.42 -1.39 21.81
CA ASN A 144 -20.27 -2.45 22.36
C ASN A 144 -20.49 -3.53 21.29
N PRO A 145 -20.10 -4.81 21.52
CA PRO A 145 -20.26 -5.86 20.52
C PRO A 145 -21.72 -6.21 20.19
N ASP A 146 -22.68 -5.82 21.05
CA ASP A 146 -24.10 -6.08 20.82
C ASP A 146 -24.77 -5.06 19.88
N ILE A 147 -24.06 -4.03 19.43
CA ILE A 147 -24.61 -2.97 18.57
C ILE A 147 -25.07 -3.50 17.21
N THR A 148 -24.31 -4.43 16.65
CA THR A 148 -24.62 -5.12 15.40
C THR A 148 -23.83 -6.42 15.33
N LYS A 149 -24.12 -7.25 14.31
CA LYS A 149 -23.31 -8.42 14.02
C LYS A 149 -21.93 -7.97 13.53
N LEU A 150 -20.90 -8.32 14.29
CA LEU A 150 -19.51 -8.06 13.96
C LEU A 150 -18.97 -9.07 12.94
N TYR A 151 -18.13 -8.58 12.03
CA TYR A 151 -17.41 -9.38 11.04
C TYR A 151 -15.92 -9.05 11.17
N PRO A 152 -15.17 -9.79 11.99
CA PRO A 152 -13.73 -9.57 12.10
C PRO A 152 -13.01 -9.88 10.80
N VAL A 153 -12.00 -9.08 10.48
CA VAL A 153 -11.11 -9.34 9.35
C VAL A 153 -10.21 -10.55 9.59
N VAL A 154 -9.63 -11.09 8.52
CA VAL A 154 -8.52 -12.04 8.60
C VAL A 154 -7.24 -11.27 8.30
N LEU A 155 -6.26 -11.30 9.22
CA LEU A 155 -4.94 -10.74 8.95
C LEU A 155 -4.13 -11.69 8.05
N GLY A 156 -3.47 -11.11 7.05
CA GLY A 156 -2.47 -11.78 6.23
C GLY A 156 -1.06 -11.53 6.77
N ASN A 157 -0.06 -12.16 6.16
CA ASN A 157 1.35 -12.00 6.51
C ASN A 157 2.02 -10.96 5.60
N SER A 158 2.27 -9.76 6.12
CA SER A 158 2.87 -8.70 5.32
C SER A 158 4.34 -8.96 4.97
N SER A 159 5.04 -9.83 5.72
CA SER A 159 6.42 -10.22 5.43
C SER A 159 6.55 -11.09 4.18
N GLU A 160 5.44 -11.66 3.70
CA GLU A 160 5.38 -12.44 2.45
C GLU A 160 5.08 -11.58 1.22
N LEU A 161 4.71 -10.31 1.42
CA LEU A 161 4.45 -9.41 0.30
C LEU A 161 5.69 -9.25 -0.59
N ILE A 162 5.44 -9.15 -1.89
CA ILE A 162 6.46 -8.84 -2.88
C ILE A 162 6.09 -7.59 -3.68
N VAL A 163 7.10 -6.85 -4.14
CA VAL A 163 6.89 -5.70 -5.03
C VAL A 163 6.24 -6.18 -6.33
N GLY A 164 5.16 -5.50 -6.74
CA GLY A 164 4.31 -5.87 -7.87
C GLY A 164 3.07 -6.69 -7.49
N GLU A 165 2.96 -7.13 -6.23
CA GLU A 165 1.79 -7.87 -5.78
C GLU A 165 0.52 -7.00 -5.78
N PRO A 166 -0.61 -7.46 -6.34
CA PRO A 166 -1.86 -6.70 -6.35
C PRO A 166 -2.45 -6.55 -4.96
N VAL A 167 -2.82 -5.32 -4.62
CA VAL A 167 -3.46 -4.97 -3.34
C VAL A 167 -4.59 -3.97 -3.57
N ALA A 168 -5.51 -3.87 -2.61
CA ALA A 168 -6.56 -2.86 -2.64
C ALA A 168 -6.70 -2.16 -1.30
N ALA A 169 -6.79 -0.83 -1.33
CA ALA A 169 -7.16 -0.02 -0.19
C ALA A 169 -8.68 0.08 -0.13
N ILE A 170 -9.24 -0.12 1.06
CA ILE A 170 -10.68 0.00 1.29
C ILE A 170 -10.91 0.95 2.46
N GLY A 171 -11.88 1.83 2.32
CA GLY A 171 -12.24 2.78 3.36
C GLY A 171 -13.50 3.56 3.01
N ASN A 172 -13.74 4.62 3.77
CA ASN A 172 -14.91 5.48 3.64
C ASN A 172 -14.49 6.94 3.39
N PRO A 173 -13.96 7.25 2.18
CA PRO A 173 -13.55 8.60 1.84
C PRO A 173 -14.77 9.53 1.78
N PHE A 174 -14.67 10.69 2.45
CA PHE A 174 -15.69 11.76 2.43
C PHE A 174 -17.08 11.39 2.97
N GLY A 175 -17.23 10.28 3.71
CA GLY A 175 -18.55 9.78 4.15
C GLY A 175 -19.41 9.24 3.00
N LEU A 176 -18.82 9.05 1.81
CA LEU A 176 -19.41 8.33 0.70
C LEU A 176 -19.09 6.86 0.93
N SER A 177 -20.09 6.07 1.29
CA SER A 177 -19.92 4.69 1.73
C SER A 177 -19.03 3.87 0.78
N ASP A 178 -18.03 3.21 1.38
CA ASP A 178 -17.38 1.99 0.89
C ASP A 178 -16.66 2.08 -0.46
N THR A 179 -15.55 2.83 -0.49
CA THR A 179 -14.69 2.92 -1.67
C THR A 179 -13.59 1.86 -1.62
N ILE A 180 -13.41 1.15 -2.73
CA ILE A 180 -12.26 0.29 -3.00
C ILE A 180 -11.41 0.89 -4.11
N THR A 181 -10.10 1.00 -3.88
CA THR A 181 -9.11 1.41 -4.87
C THR A 181 -8.04 0.33 -4.96
N ALA A 182 -7.79 -0.17 -6.17
CA ALA A 182 -6.82 -1.24 -6.40
C ALA A 182 -5.52 -0.68 -6.98
N GLY A 183 -4.42 -1.36 -6.69
CA GLY A 183 -3.08 -1.06 -7.17
C GLY A 183 -2.16 -2.24 -6.91
N ILE A 184 -0.87 -1.96 -6.72
CA ILE A 184 0.17 -2.91 -6.40
C ILE A 184 1.04 -2.42 -5.24
N VAL A 185 1.74 -3.35 -4.60
CA VAL A 185 2.88 -3.04 -3.74
C VAL A 185 3.98 -2.41 -4.60
N SER A 186 4.26 -1.14 -4.38
CA SER A 186 5.29 -0.36 -5.08
C SER A 186 6.67 -0.50 -4.43
N ALA A 187 6.73 -0.58 -3.10
CA ALA A 187 7.95 -0.81 -2.34
C ALA A 187 7.62 -1.32 -0.92
N LEU A 188 8.61 -1.89 -0.24
CA LEU A 188 8.50 -2.40 1.13
C LEU A 188 9.62 -1.81 2.00
N GLY A 189 9.38 -1.72 3.31
CA GLY A 189 10.37 -1.27 4.29
C GLY A 189 10.80 0.17 4.09
N ARG A 190 9.86 1.06 3.75
CA ARG A 190 10.11 2.51 3.66
C ARG A 190 10.00 3.16 5.04
N ASP A 191 10.58 4.33 5.20
CA ASP A 191 10.25 5.26 6.28
C ASP A 191 9.45 6.44 5.74
N LEU A 192 8.58 6.98 6.60
CA LEU A 192 7.74 8.14 6.33
C LEU A 192 7.87 9.14 7.45
N GLU A 193 8.12 10.38 7.08
CA GLU A 193 8.10 11.50 8.01
C GLU A 193 6.65 11.95 8.21
N ALA A 194 6.15 11.82 9.44
CA ALA A 194 4.82 12.25 9.82
C ALA A 194 4.82 13.71 10.30
N PRO A 195 3.68 14.43 10.19
CA PRO A 195 3.47 15.70 10.87
C PRO A 195 3.83 15.58 12.36
N GLY A 196 4.65 16.49 12.88
CA GLY A 196 5.24 16.36 14.23
C GLY A 196 6.65 15.76 14.25
N HIS A 197 7.30 15.60 13.08
CA HIS A 197 8.71 15.23 12.92
C HIS A 197 9.12 13.86 13.49
N TYR A 198 8.16 12.97 13.77
CA TYR A 198 8.45 11.57 14.04
C TYR A 198 8.41 10.77 12.74
N ARG A 199 9.22 9.71 12.69
CA ARG A 199 9.28 8.79 11.54
C ARG A 199 8.51 7.52 11.86
N ILE A 200 7.54 7.22 11.02
CA ILE A 200 6.91 5.91 10.94
C ILE A 200 7.80 5.06 10.04
N VAL A 201 8.21 3.91 10.54
CA VAL A 201 9.15 3.04 9.84
C VAL A 201 8.44 1.77 9.36
N ASP A 202 9.11 1.09 8.45
CA ASP A 202 8.67 -0.20 7.95
C ASP A 202 7.36 -0.19 7.16
N ILE A 203 7.02 0.92 6.52
CA ILE A 203 5.75 1.03 5.78
C ILE A 203 5.80 0.33 4.42
N ILE A 204 4.62 -0.09 3.96
CA ILE A 204 4.34 -0.56 2.61
C ILE A 204 4.02 0.66 1.76
N GLN A 205 4.66 0.80 0.59
CA GLN A 205 4.31 1.79 -0.41
C GLN A 205 3.43 1.13 -1.47
N VAL A 206 2.34 1.79 -1.87
CA VAL A 206 1.39 1.33 -2.89
C VAL A 206 1.08 2.43 -3.90
N ASP A 207 0.56 2.06 -5.07
CA ASP A 207 -0.01 3.01 -6.04
C ASP A 207 -1.56 3.00 -6.05
N ALA A 208 -2.18 2.20 -5.18
CA ALA A 208 -3.61 2.27 -4.91
C ALA A 208 -3.95 3.66 -4.36
N ALA A 209 -5.02 4.27 -4.89
CA ALA A 209 -5.40 5.62 -4.48
C ALA A 209 -5.83 5.68 -3.01
N ILE A 210 -5.02 6.34 -2.17
CA ILE A 210 -5.29 6.59 -0.75
C ILE A 210 -5.58 8.08 -0.59
N ASN A 211 -6.82 8.38 -0.19
CA ASN A 211 -7.32 9.75 0.03
C ASN A 211 -7.84 9.89 1.47
N PRO A 212 -8.07 11.12 1.97
CA PRO A 212 -8.71 11.34 3.26
C PRO A 212 -9.99 10.49 3.44
N GLY A 213 -10.07 9.80 4.56
CA GLY A 213 -11.12 8.82 4.90
C GLY A 213 -10.78 7.36 4.56
N ASN A 214 -9.73 7.07 3.78
CA ASN A 214 -9.15 5.72 3.73
C ASN A 214 -8.22 5.42 4.92
N SER A 215 -7.65 6.45 5.55
CA SER A 215 -6.76 6.32 6.73
C SER A 215 -7.42 5.44 7.81
N GLY A 216 -6.71 4.44 8.28
CA GLY A 216 -7.16 3.46 9.27
C GLY A 216 -7.95 2.29 8.69
N GLY A 217 -8.37 2.37 7.42
CA GLY A 217 -9.01 1.27 6.70
C GLY A 217 -8.00 0.20 6.25
N PRO A 218 -8.46 -1.00 5.87
CA PRO A 218 -7.57 -2.10 5.51
C PRO A 218 -6.95 -1.94 4.12
N LEU A 219 -5.68 -2.32 3.99
CA LEU A 219 -5.05 -2.72 2.74
C LEU A 219 -5.17 -4.25 2.63
N VAL A 220 -5.75 -4.76 1.55
CA VAL A 220 -6.02 -6.19 1.37
C VAL A 220 -5.30 -6.79 0.17
N ASN A 221 -4.89 -8.06 0.28
CA ASN A 221 -4.38 -8.86 -0.83
C ASN A 221 -5.53 -9.52 -1.62
N LEU A 222 -5.18 -10.31 -2.64
CA LEU A 222 -6.14 -11.03 -3.49
C LEU A 222 -6.89 -12.19 -2.79
N GLU A 223 -6.54 -12.51 -1.55
CA GLU A 223 -7.24 -13.49 -0.71
C GLU A 223 -8.24 -12.80 0.25
N GLY A 224 -8.35 -11.46 0.17
CA GLY A 224 -9.17 -10.66 1.08
C GLY A 224 -8.62 -10.63 2.51
N GLN A 225 -7.34 -10.94 2.69
CA GLN A 225 -6.64 -10.81 3.96
C GLN A 225 -6.08 -9.40 4.10
N VAL A 226 -6.14 -8.84 5.30
CA VAL A 226 -5.58 -7.53 5.61
C VAL A 226 -4.06 -7.66 5.75
N VAL A 227 -3.33 -7.05 4.83
CA VAL A 227 -1.86 -7.01 4.79
C VAL A 227 -1.31 -5.66 5.25
N GLY A 228 -2.17 -4.69 5.55
CA GLY A 228 -1.79 -3.46 6.21
C GLY A 228 -2.95 -2.53 6.56
N VAL A 229 -2.63 -1.40 7.19
CA VAL A 229 -3.55 -0.30 7.53
C VAL A 229 -3.19 0.90 6.68
N ASN A 230 -4.10 1.34 5.81
CA ASN A 230 -3.86 2.50 4.95
C ASN A 230 -3.56 3.74 5.80
N THR A 231 -2.52 4.48 5.47
CA THR A 231 -2.20 5.75 6.13
C THR A 231 -1.96 6.84 5.08
N ALA A 232 -2.71 7.94 5.18
CA ALA A 232 -2.64 9.07 4.27
C ALA A 232 -1.71 10.16 4.83
N ILE A 233 -0.43 9.84 4.99
CA ILE A 233 0.57 10.81 5.43
C ILE A 233 1.37 11.23 4.21
N ILE A 234 1.02 12.38 3.62
CA ILE A 234 1.92 13.13 2.76
C ILE A 234 2.09 14.51 3.41
N ALA A 235 3.34 14.81 3.73
CA ALA A 235 3.82 15.86 4.63
C ALA A 235 3.79 17.29 4.05
N GLU A 236 2.88 17.59 3.12
CA GLU A 236 2.67 18.96 2.66
C GLU A 236 1.21 19.34 2.87
N GLU A 237 0.97 20.16 3.91
CA GLU A 237 -0.34 20.55 4.46
C GLU A 237 -1.35 21.10 3.44
N ASP A 238 -0.94 21.37 2.20
CA ASP A 238 -1.74 22.01 1.15
C ASP A 238 -2.15 21.09 -0.02
N GLU A 239 -1.67 19.85 -0.10
CA GLU A 239 -1.96 18.96 -1.25
C GLU A 239 -2.86 17.77 -0.87
N ARG A 240 -4.19 17.97 -0.92
CA ARG A 240 -5.19 16.88 -0.82
C ARG A 240 -5.28 16.00 -2.08
N THR A 241 -4.27 16.04 -2.95
CA THR A 241 -4.29 15.34 -4.25
C THR A 241 -3.43 14.10 -4.14
N PHE A 242 -4.00 12.94 -4.45
CA PHE A 242 -3.22 11.70 -4.59
C PHE A 242 -2.25 11.82 -5.78
N LEU A 243 -0.94 11.72 -5.51
CA LEU A 243 0.11 11.85 -6.51
C LEU A 243 0.61 10.51 -7.08
N GLY A 244 -0.14 9.42 -6.88
CA GLY A 244 0.29 8.07 -7.30
C GLY A 244 1.13 7.33 -6.26
N VAL A 245 1.23 7.85 -5.03
CA VAL A 245 1.99 7.24 -3.93
C VAL A 245 1.11 7.20 -2.69
N GLY A 246 0.84 6.00 -2.19
CA GLY A 246 0.15 5.74 -0.94
C GLY A 246 1.00 4.90 0.00
N PHE A 247 0.66 4.93 1.29
CA PHE A 247 1.37 4.16 2.31
C PHE A 247 0.41 3.33 3.15
N ALA A 248 0.90 2.22 3.69
CA ALA A 248 0.19 1.41 4.66
C ALA A 248 1.16 0.86 5.72
N ILE A 249 0.67 0.78 6.95
CA ILE A 249 1.37 0.11 8.06
C ILE A 249 1.21 -1.40 7.87
N PRO A 250 2.26 -2.23 7.89
CA PRO A 250 2.14 -3.67 7.65
C PRO A 250 1.28 -4.40 8.69
N SER A 251 0.62 -5.49 8.28
CA SER A 251 -0.13 -6.35 9.21
C SER A 251 0.75 -7.02 10.28
N ASP A 252 2.05 -7.18 10.03
CA ASP A 252 2.98 -7.68 11.03
C ASP A 252 3.22 -6.67 12.15
N THR A 253 3.14 -5.37 11.87
CA THR A 253 3.14 -4.32 12.91
C THR A 253 1.90 -4.46 13.80
N ILE A 254 0.72 -4.70 13.22
CA ILE A 254 -0.49 -5.01 14.00
C ILE A 254 -0.24 -6.23 14.88
N THR A 255 0.23 -7.33 14.30
CA THR A 255 0.47 -8.58 15.03
C THR A 255 1.47 -8.42 16.17
N ARG A 256 2.48 -7.57 15.99
CA ARG A 256 3.50 -7.29 16.99
C ARG A 256 3.00 -6.45 18.17
N GLU A 257 2.10 -5.50 17.90
CA GLU A 257 1.78 -4.42 18.83
C GLU A 257 0.39 -4.56 19.48
N ILE A 258 -0.55 -5.24 18.82
CA ILE A 258 -1.97 -5.26 19.21
C ILE A 258 -2.19 -5.78 20.64
N ASP A 259 -1.46 -6.82 21.06
CA ASP A 259 -1.60 -7.38 22.41
C ASP A 259 -1.17 -6.37 23.49
N ASP A 260 -0.09 -5.61 23.25
CA ASP A 260 0.39 -4.60 24.19
C ASP A 260 -0.56 -3.39 24.21
N LEU A 261 -1.07 -2.98 23.05
CA LEU A 261 -2.10 -1.93 22.95
C LEU A 261 -3.38 -2.32 23.69
N ILE A 262 -3.81 -3.58 23.60
CA ILE A 262 -5.01 -4.08 24.30
C ILE A 262 -4.80 -4.17 25.81
N ASN A 263 -3.64 -4.66 26.25
CA ASN A 263 -3.42 -4.98 27.67
C ASN A 263 -2.84 -3.81 28.48
N PHE A 264 -2.03 -2.96 27.86
CA PHE A 264 -1.29 -1.89 28.53
C PHE A 264 -1.63 -0.49 28.01
N GLY A 265 -2.36 -0.41 26.89
CA GLY A 265 -2.74 0.85 26.26
C GLY A 265 -1.65 1.50 25.41
N THR A 266 -0.44 0.93 25.36
CA THR A 266 0.71 1.46 24.64
C THR A 266 1.67 0.34 24.25
N TYR A 267 2.49 0.55 23.22
CA TYR A 267 3.56 -0.35 22.82
C TYR A 267 4.92 0.29 23.06
N LYS A 268 5.92 -0.52 23.45
CA LYS A 268 7.25 -0.06 23.83
C LYS A 268 8.26 -0.33 22.73
N HIS A 269 8.76 0.73 22.10
CA HIS A 269 9.73 0.60 21.01
C HIS A 269 11.16 0.44 21.50
N PRO A 270 11.95 -0.45 20.89
CA PRO A 270 13.39 -0.53 21.13
C PRO A 270 14.11 0.76 20.69
N TRP A 271 15.11 1.17 21.45
CA TRP A 271 15.81 2.43 21.21
C TRP A 271 17.31 2.33 21.45
N VAL A 272 18.09 2.90 20.52
CA VAL A 272 19.54 2.98 20.59
C VAL A 272 20.01 4.29 21.24
N GLY A 273 19.37 5.43 20.94
CA GLY A 273 19.78 6.75 21.45
C GLY A 273 20.86 7.46 20.65
N ILE A 274 20.75 7.43 19.33
CA ILE A 274 21.65 8.15 18.41
C ILE A 274 20.87 9.06 17.46
N ALA A 275 21.53 10.14 17.03
CA ALA A 275 21.11 10.99 15.93
C ALA A 275 22.24 11.07 14.91
N GLY A 276 21.91 11.19 13.63
CA GLY A 276 22.90 11.04 12.57
C GLY A 276 22.34 11.28 11.19
N ILE A 277 23.18 11.01 10.19
CA ILE A 277 22.85 11.17 8.78
C ILE A 277 23.34 9.96 7.98
N ASP A 278 22.61 9.62 6.93
CA ASP A 278 23.05 8.61 5.97
C ASP A 278 24.34 9.05 5.28
N VAL A 279 25.28 8.12 5.19
CA VAL A 279 26.54 8.36 4.50
C VAL A 279 26.29 8.35 3.01
N ASN A 280 26.49 9.50 2.36
CA ASN A 280 26.55 9.62 0.91
C ASN A 280 28.01 9.70 0.42
N LEU A 281 28.20 9.79 -0.89
CA LEU A 281 29.53 9.85 -1.51
C LEU A 281 30.40 11.01 -0.99
N ALA A 282 29.81 12.20 -0.80
CA ALA A 282 30.56 13.36 -0.35
C ALA A 282 31.02 13.21 1.11
N ILE A 283 30.15 12.67 1.98
CA ILE A 283 30.47 12.36 3.38
C ILE A 283 31.57 11.29 3.43
N ALA A 284 31.41 10.20 2.67
CA ALA A 284 32.37 9.10 2.64
C ALA A 284 33.77 9.55 2.20
N GLN A 285 33.86 10.37 1.13
CA GLN A 285 35.12 10.94 0.68
C GLN A 285 35.77 11.83 1.74
N TYR A 286 34.97 12.60 2.47
CA TYR A 286 35.48 13.49 3.51
C TYR A 286 36.05 12.72 4.71
N ILE A 287 35.36 11.67 5.15
CA ILE A 287 35.76 10.89 6.34
C ILE A 287 36.68 9.70 6.00
N GLY A 288 37.03 9.52 4.72
CA GLY A 288 37.91 8.45 4.26
C GLY A 288 37.28 7.05 4.29
N LEU A 289 35.96 6.96 4.18
CA LEU A 289 35.24 5.68 4.16
C LEU A 289 35.25 5.08 2.75
N GLU A 290 35.67 3.81 2.62
CA GLU A 290 35.80 3.14 1.31
C GLU A 290 34.47 2.98 0.57
N LYS A 291 33.39 2.70 1.31
CA LYS A 291 32.05 2.51 0.75
C LYS A 291 31.15 3.68 1.17
N PRO A 292 30.43 4.32 0.23
CA PRO A 292 29.53 5.43 0.55
C PRO A 292 28.17 4.93 1.07
N GLN A 293 28.19 4.21 2.18
CA GLN A 293 27.02 3.63 2.82
C GLN A 293 27.24 3.55 4.34
N GLY A 294 26.15 3.42 5.08
CA GLY A 294 26.12 3.38 6.53
C GLY A 294 25.47 4.63 7.12
N PHE A 295 25.48 4.71 8.44
CA PHE A 295 24.89 5.81 9.19
C PHE A 295 25.94 6.49 10.06
N LEU A 296 26.24 7.76 9.77
CA LEU A 296 27.18 8.56 10.54
C LEU A 296 26.49 9.10 11.79
N VAL A 297 26.98 8.73 12.96
CA VAL A 297 26.50 9.22 14.25
C VAL A 297 27.00 10.66 14.45
N ILE A 298 26.06 11.60 14.45
CA ILE A 298 26.30 13.04 14.65
C ILE A 298 26.25 13.38 16.13
N ASP A 299 25.27 12.85 16.86
CA ASP A 299 25.09 13.06 18.28
C ASP A 299 24.63 11.76 18.96
N VAL A 300 25.03 11.59 20.21
CA VAL A 300 24.59 10.49 21.08
C VAL A 300 23.76 11.12 22.19
N VAL A 301 22.58 10.56 22.44
CA VAL A 301 21.67 11.09 23.46
C VAL A 301 22.23 10.78 24.84
N PRO A 302 22.29 11.74 25.78
CA PRO A 302 22.70 11.47 27.15
C PRO A 302 21.80 10.45 27.85
N ASP A 303 22.35 9.68 28.77
CA ASP A 303 21.66 8.62 29.53
C ASP A 303 21.00 7.57 28.62
N SER A 304 21.60 7.33 27.44
CA SER A 304 21.08 6.39 26.44
C SER A 304 21.91 5.11 26.34
N PRO A 305 21.31 4.02 25.80
CA PRO A 305 22.04 2.79 25.52
C PRO A 305 23.31 2.98 24.68
N ALA A 306 23.28 3.90 23.72
CA ALA A 306 24.42 4.25 22.89
C ALA A 306 25.55 4.90 23.68
N GLU A 307 25.22 5.77 24.63
CA GLU A 307 26.22 6.41 25.51
C GLU A 307 26.87 5.35 26.42
N ASP A 308 26.06 4.49 27.06
CA ASP A 308 26.52 3.39 27.90
C ASP A 308 27.42 2.41 27.12
N ALA A 309 27.11 2.17 25.84
CA ALA A 309 27.93 1.35 24.94
C ALA A 309 29.25 2.03 24.50
N GLY A 310 29.38 3.33 24.77
CA GLY A 310 30.51 4.15 24.37
C GLY A 310 30.56 4.42 22.86
N LEU A 311 29.39 4.56 22.22
CA LEU A 311 29.28 5.15 20.89
C LEU A 311 29.67 6.64 20.95
N ARG A 312 30.15 7.18 19.82
CA ARG A 312 30.67 8.54 19.73
C ARG A 312 29.94 9.33 18.65
N GLY A 313 29.44 10.51 19.01
CA GLY A 313 28.98 11.53 18.08
C GLY A 313 30.14 12.33 17.49
N GLY A 314 29.81 13.22 16.56
CA GLY A 314 30.76 14.10 15.90
C GLY A 314 31.34 15.14 16.85
N ASN A 315 32.64 15.39 16.73
CA ASN A 315 33.39 16.36 17.55
C ASN A 315 33.85 17.60 16.76
N GLN A 316 33.67 17.59 15.44
CA GLN A 316 34.09 18.67 14.55
C GLN A 316 33.00 18.98 13.54
N THR A 317 32.60 20.24 13.42
CA THR A 317 31.68 20.68 12.37
C THR A 317 32.44 21.03 11.09
N VAL A 318 31.98 20.52 9.96
CA VAL A 318 32.53 20.78 8.62
C VAL A 318 31.42 21.08 7.64
N VAL A 319 31.75 21.75 6.53
CA VAL A 319 30.79 22.04 5.46
C VAL A 319 30.98 21.04 4.32
N ILE A 320 29.97 20.21 4.05
CA ILE A 320 29.97 19.21 2.97
C ILE A 320 28.73 19.46 2.12
N GLY A 321 28.92 19.72 0.82
CA GLY A 321 27.80 20.00 -0.09
C GLY A 321 26.96 21.23 0.30
N GLY A 322 27.57 22.22 0.96
CA GLY A 322 26.90 23.43 1.44
C GLY A 322 26.08 23.26 2.72
N ARG A 323 26.15 22.09 3.39
CA ARG A 323 25.50 21.83 4.67
C ARG A 323 26.54 21.65 5.78
N GLU A 324 26.26 22.18 6.97
CA GLU A 324 27.06 21.93 8.16
C GLU A 324 26.77 20.52 8.69
N ILE A 325 27.81 19.72 8.86
CA ILE A 325 27.72 18.33 9.34
C ILE A 325 28.76 18.15 10.45
N LYS A 326 28.38 17.57 11.60
CA LYS A 326 29.34 17.12 12.60
C LYS A 326 29.94 15.78 12.17
N ILE A 327 31.26 15.70 12.14
CA ILE A 327 32.04 14.50 11.81
C ILE A 327 32.92 14.09 12.99
N GLY A 328 33.60 12.96 12.87
CA GLY A 328 34.46 12.38 13.92
C GLY A 328 33.71 11.43 14.86
N GLY A 329 32.42 11.21 14.60
CA GLY A 329 31.63 10.17 15.25
C GLY A 329 31.79 8.81 14.56
N ASP A 330 31.14 7.80 15.13
CA ASP A 330 31.11 6.45 14.59
C ASP A 330 30.29 6.36 13.31
N VAL A 331 30.68 5.49 12.38
CA VAL A 331 29.83 5.11 11.24
C VAL A 331 29.30 3.71 11.45
N ILE A 332 27.99 3.56 11.63
CA ILE A 332 27.35 2.25 11.74
C ILE A 332 27.25 1.65 10.34
N VAL A 333 27.85 0.47 10.17
CA VAL A 333 27.90 -0.27 8.89
C VAL A 333 27.26 -1.66 9.00
N GLY A 334 26.90 -2.10 10.20
CA GLY A 334 26.16 -3.34 10.39
C GLY A 334 25.40 -3.44 11.71
N ILE A 335 24.41 -4.33 11.73
CA ILE A 335 23.59 -4.67 12.90
C ILE A 335 23.38 -6.18 12.94
N ASP A 336 23.78 -6.84 14.03
CA ASP A 336 23.69 -8.29 14.25
C ASP A 336 24.18 -9.14 13.06
N GLY A 337 25.26 -8.71 12.42
CA GLY A 337 25.88 -9.38 11.27
C GLY A 337 25.24 -9.05 9.91
N LEU A 338 24.18 -8.24 9.87
CA LEU A 338 23.60 -7.70 8.64
C LEU A 338 24.23 -6.36 8.29
N ASN A 339 24.35 -6.07 6.99
CA ASN A 339 24.85 -4.80 6.51
C ASN A 339 23.82 -3.68 6.71
N VAL A 340 24.28 -2.52 7.17
CA VAL A 340 23.50 -1.28 7.29
C VAL A 340 23.97 -0.31 6.19
N ARG A 341 23.05 0.08 5.30
CA ARG A 341 23.34 1.05 4.24
C ARG A 341 22.85 2.45 4.60
N THR A 342 21.76 2.54 5.36
CA THR A 342 21.13 3.78 5.80
C THR A 342 20.53 3.59 7.20
N LEU A 343 20.10 4.69 7.82
CA LEU A 343 19.33 4.69 9.06
C LEU A 343 18.11 3.76 8.97
N ASN A 344 17.44 3.74 7.82
CA ASN A 344 16.25 2.93 7.64
C ASN A 344 16.52 1.43 7.83
N ASP A 345 17.64 0.91 7.31
CA ASP A 345 18.03 -0.49 7.55
C ASP A 345 18.20 -0.77 9.06
N LEU A 346 18.77 0.19 9.81
CA LEU A 346 18.97 0.07 11.25
C LEU A 346 17.64 0.07 12.02
N VAL A 347 16.77 1.03 11.74
CA VAL A 347 15.51 1.20 12.49
C VAL A 347 14.52 0.08 12.14
N VAL A 348 14.35 -0.26 10.86
CA VAL A 348 13.47 -1.38 10.44
C VAL A 348 13.93 -2.69 11.05
N TYR A 349 15.24 -2.99 11.04
CA TYR A 349 15.73 -4.20 11.70
C TYR A 349 15.42 -4.20 13.20
N THR A 350 15.67 -3.07 13.86
CA THR A 350 15.48 -2.94 15.32
C THR A 350 14.01 -3.14 15.68
N GLU A 351 13.07 -2.51 14.98
CA GLU A 351 11.62 -2.68 15.22
C GLU A 351 11.11 -4.09 14.92
N ARG A 352 11.60 -4.72 13.84
CA ARG A 352 11.14 -6.07 13.45
C ARG A 352 11.67 -7.18 14.36
N ASN A 353 12.85 -7.01 14.93
CA ASN A 353 13.60 -8.14 15.54
C ASN A 353 13.94 -7.95 17.01
N LYS A 354 13.69 -6.77 17.59
CA LYS A 354 14.11 -6.45 18.96
C LYS A 354 12.98 -5.87 19.78
N ARG A 355 13.12 -6.01 21.10
CA ARG A 355 12.34 -5.33 22.12
C ARG A 355 13.28 -4.56 23.06
N PRO A 356 12.75 -3.56 23.81
CA PRO A 356 13.49 -2.98 24.93
C PRO A 356 14.02 -4.08 25.86
N GLY A 357 15.29 -4.00 26.23
CA GLY A 357 15.98 -5.02 27.03
C GLY A 357 16.70 -6.10 26.21
N ASP A 358 16.50 -6.18 24.90
CA ASP A 358 17.26 -7.10 24.05
C ASP A 358 18.67 -6.59 23.79
N ILE A 359 19.60 -7.51 23.55
CA ILE A 359 20.97 -7.17 23.13
C ILE A 359 21.01 -6.98 21.62
N VAL A 360 21.68 -5.92 21.17
CA VAL A 360 22.03 -5.65 19.77
C VAL A 360 23.55 -5.53 19.63
N SER A 361 24.09 -5.96 18.49
CA SER A 361 25.50 -5.80 18.13
C SER A 361 25.65 -4.92 16.91
N LEU A 362 26.23 -3.74 17.07
CA LEU A 362 26.52 -2.83 15.97
C LEU A 362 27.97 -3.00 15.49
N ALA A 363 28.16 -3.18 14.19
CA ALA A 363 29.46 -3.03 13.54
C ALA A 363 29.63 -1.55 13.18
N ILE A 364 30.66 -0.92 13.75
CA ILE A 364 30.96 0.50 13.56
C ILE A 364 32.34 0.69 12.97
N ILE A 365 32.53 1.73 12.17
CA ILE A 365 33.85 2.22 11.77
C ILE A 365 34.21 3.39 12.66
N ARG A 366 35.34 3.28 13.34
CA ARG A 366 35.95 4.33 14.17
C ARG A 366 37.43 4.39 13.85
N ASP A 367 37.93 5.59 13.51
CA ASP A 367 39.33 5.81 13.15
C ASP A 367 39.84 4.85 12.04
N GLY A 368 38.96 4.51 11.08
CA GLY A 368 39.25 3.62 9.97
C GLY A 368 39.26 2.12 10.32
N GLN A 369 38.94 1.75 11.55
CA GLN A 369 38.86 0.35 12.00
C GLN A 369 37.42 -0.05 12.29
N GLU A 370 37.09 -1.29 11.92
CA GLU A 370 35.81 -1.89 12.29
C GLU A 370 35.85 -2.40 13.74
N ILE A 371 34.85 -2.01 14.53
CA ILE A 371 34.68 -2.38 15.93
C ILE A 371 33.26 -2.90 16.10
N ILE A 372 33.09 -3.99 16.85
CA ILE A 372 31.78 -4.50 17.21
C ILE A 372 31.42 -4.00 18.62
N LYS A 373 30.24 -3.42 18.75
CA LYS A 373 29.67 -2.92 20.02
C LYS A 373 28.37 -3.64 20.31
N SER A 374 28.38 -4.47 21.34
CA SER A 374 27.16 -5.14 21.83
C SER A 374 26.67 -4.48 23.11
N PHE A 375 25.38 -4.13 23.16
CA PHE A 375 24.76 -3.46 24.30
C PHE A 375 23.26 -3.76 24.34
N THR A 376 22.63 -3.42 25.47
CA THR A 376 21.19 -3.65 25.70
C THR A 376 20.39 -2.46 25.21
N LEU A 377 19.35 -2.69 24.42
CA LEU A 377 18.46 -1.65 23.91
C LEU A 377 17.58 -1.08 25.02
N GLY A 378 17.32 0.22 24.94
CA GLY A 378 16.41 0.94 25.83
C GLY A 378 14.98 1.00 25.28
N GLU A 379 14.12 1.67 26.04
CA GLU A 379 12.77 2.05 25.60
C GLU A 379 12.83 3.43 24.96
N ARG A 380 12.17 3.62 23.81
CA ARG A 380 12.14 4.89 23.10
C ARG A 380 11.42 5.95 23.95
N PRO A 381 12.04 7.10 24.23
CA PRO A 381 11.38 8.19 24.94
C PRO A 381 10.23 8.76 24.11
N PRO A 382 9.09 9.13 24.74
CA PRO A 382 7.88 9.62 24.07
C PRO A 382 8.19 10.77 23.09
N PRO A 383 7.39 10.94 22.02
CA PRO A 383 7.57 12.04 21.09
C PRO A 383 7.40 13.37 21.86
N SER A 384 8.29 14.34 21.55
CA SER A 384 8.37 15.64 22.24
C SER A 384 7.49 16.71 21.62
#